data_AF-A0A565CQK1-F1
#
_entry.id   AF-A0A565CQK1-F1
#
_cell.length_a   1.000
_cell.length_b   1.000
_cell.length_c   1.000
_cell.angle_alpha   90.00
_cell.angle_beta   90.00
_cell.angle_gamma   90.00
#
_symmetry.space_group_name_H-M   'P 1'
#
loop_
_entity.id
_entity.type
_entity.pdbx_description
1 polymer ?
#
loop_
_entity_poly.entity_id
_entity_poly.type
_entity_poly.pdbx_seq_one_letter_code
_entity_poly.pdbx_strand_id
1 'polypeptide(L)' 'MEDLLYVKELHVPVFEEKKPEDKTEDQWKLLHRQVCLIRQWVDDNVRNHIENETDARSLWNKLE' A
#
# COMPACT_ATOMS: atom_id res chain seq x y z
N MET A 1 -1.54 3.58 -11.79
CA MET A 1 -2.12 3.57 -10.42
C MET A 1 -1.28 4.37 -9.42
N GLU A 2 -0.07 4.82 -9.79
CA GLU A 2 0.77 5.65 -8.91
C GLU A 2 0.09 6.96 -8.52
N ASP A 3 -0.64 7.60 -9.43
CA ASP A 3 -1.39 8.82 -9.11
C ASP A 3 -2.36 8.63 -7.92
N LEU A 4 -3.00 7.46 -7.82
CA LEU A 4 -3.86 7.11 -6.68
C LEU A 4 -3.06 6.98 -5.38
N LEU A 5 -1.85 6.44 -5.44
CA LEU A 5 -0.94 6.39 -4.28
C LEU A 5 -0.53 7.79 -3.84
N TYR A 6 -0.25 8.69 -4.76
CA TYR A 6 0.10 10.07 -4.45
C TYR A 6 -1.10 10.84 -3.89
N VAL A 7 -2.29 10.70 -4.49
CA VAL A 7 -3.54 11.34 -4.03
C VAL A 7 -3.95 10.90 -2.63
N LYS A 8 -3.64 9.64 -2.26
CA LYS A 8 -3.96 9.08 -0.95
C LYS A 8 -2.77 9.08 0.02
N GLU A 9 -1.64 9.64 -0.38
CA GLU A 9 -0.39 9.65 0.41
C GLU A 9 0.11 8.23 0.79
N LEU A 10 -0.30 7.21 0.03
CA LEU A 10 0.08 5.81 0.19
C LEU A 10 1.38 5.46 -0.56
N HIS A 11 1.99 6.43 -1.24
CA HIS A 11 3.30 6.26 -1.88
C HIS A 11 4.37 5.92 -0.82
N VAL A 12 4.30 6.52 0.37
CA VAL A 12 5.29 6.31 1.44
C VAL A 12 5.44 4.83 1.84
N PRO A 13 4.40 4.09 2.27
CA PRO A 13 4.55 2.68 2.64
C PRO A 13 4.87 1.75 1.45
N VAL A 14 4.64 2.19 0.21
CA VAL A 14 4.90 1.40 -1.01
C VAL A 14 6.35 1.56 -1.47
N PHE A 15 6.87 2.79 -1.47
CA PHE A 15 8.22 3.12 -1.94
C PHE A 15 9.26 3.12 -0.83
N GLU A 16 8.90 3.54 0.38
CA GLU A 16 9.80 3.49 1.53
C GLU A 16 9.65 2.16 2.27
N GLU A 17 10.69 1.34 2.23
CA GLU A 17 10.74 0.04 2.93
C GLU A 17 10.88 0.21 4.44
N LYS A 18 11.43 1.35 4.87
CA LYS A 18 11.68 1.67 6.28
C LYS A 18 10.76 2.78 6.72
N LYS A 19 10.34 2.69 7.98
CA LYS A 19 9.60 3.75 8.66
C LYS A 19 10.44 5.04 8.59
N PRO A 20 9.94 6.12 7.97
CA PRO A 20 10.63 7.41 8.03
C PRO A 20 10.67 7.90 9.48
N GLU A 21 11.81 8.48 9.90
CA GLU A 21 11.98 9.00 11.28
C GLU A 21 10.95 10.07 11.63
N ASP A 22 10.44 10.79 10.64
CA ASP A 22 9.37 11.79 10.78
C ASP A 22 8.00 11.22 11.15
N LYS A 23 7.72 9.93 10.90
CA LYS A 23 6.40 9.34 11.16
C LYS A 23 6.37 8.57 12.47
N THR A 24 5.24 8.66 13.18
CA THR A 24 5.01 7.85 14.39
C THR A 24 4.74 6.38 14.01
N GLU A 25 5.01 5.41 14.90
CA GLU A 25 4.68 3.99 14.63
C GLU A 25 3.18 3.78 14.34
N ASP A 26 2.30 4.51 15.02
CA ASP A 26 0.86 4.44 14.76
C ASP A 26 0.49 4.93 13.37
N GLN A 27 1.08 6.05 12.92
CA GLN A 27 0.88 6.55 11.56
C GLN A 27 1.43 5.55 10.52
N TRP A 28 2.57 4.92 10.82
CA TRP A 28 3.16 3.90 9.96
C TRP A 28 2.27 2.66 9.81
N LYS A 29 1.73 2.15 10.92
CA LYS A 29 0.77 1.04 10.92
C LYS A 29 -0.53 1.41 10.23
N LEU A 30 -1.01 2.64 10.41
CA LEU A 30 -2.21 3.14 9.73
C LEU A 30 -2.00 3.17 8.21
N LEU A 31 -0.86 3.67 7.74
CA LEU A 31 -0.51 3.72 6.32
C LEU A 31 -0.41 2.32 5.71
N HIS A 32 0.26 1.39 6.39
CA HIS A 32 0.30 -0.02 5.96
C HIS A 32 -1.11 -0.62 5.87
N ARG A 33 -1.98 -0.31 6.83
CA ARG A 33 -3.38 -0.77 6.82
C ARG A 33 -4.22 -0.09 5.74
N GLN A 34 -3.93 1.16 5.41
CA GLN A 34 -4.59 1.88 4.33
C GLN A 34 -4.14 1.38 2.95
N VAL A 35 -2.95 0.79 2.81
CA VAL A 35 -2.58 0.12 1.56
C VAL A 35 -3.48 -1.07 1.26
N CYS A 36 -4.09 -1.72 2.26
CA CYS A 36 -5.17 -2.69 2.00
C CYS A 36 -6.37 -2.08 1.28
N LEU A 37 -6.58 -0.76 1.32
CA LEU A 37 -7.62 -0.10 0.52
C LEU A 37 -7.31 -0.19 -0.97
N ILE A 38 -6.05 -0.32 -1.41
CA ILE A 38 -5.70 -0.51 -2.84
C ILE A 38 -6.48 -1.69 -3.42
N ARG A 39 -6.73 -2.74 -2.62
CA ARG A 39 -7.54 -3.90 -3.00
C ARG A 39 -8.99 -3.56 -3.38
N GLN A 40 -9.52 -2.42 -2.94
CA GLN A 40 -10.84 -1.94 -3.33
C GLN A 40 -10.86 -1.24 -4.69
N TRP A 41 -9.69 -0.79 -5.17
CA TRP A 41 -9.55 -0.05 -6.43
C TRP A 41 -9.10 -0.93 -7.60
N VAL A 42 -8.81 -2.20 -7.34
CA VAL A 42 -8.40 -3.18 -8.34
C VAL A 42 -9.50 -4.20 -8.57
N ASP A 43 -9.61 -4.66 -9.81
CA ASP A 43 -10.61 -5.65 -10.21
C ASP A 43 -10.50 -6.94 -9.38
N ASP A 44 -11.64 -7.61 -9.16
CA ASP A 44 -11.72 -8.84 -8.37
C ASP A 44 -10.79 -9.96 -8.89
N ASN A 45 -10.49 -9.97 -10.20
CA ASN A 45 -9.55 -10.92 -10.80
C ASN A 45 -8.12 -10.73 -10.27
N VAL A 46 -7.70 -9.48 -10.06
CA VAL A 46 -6.39 -9.15 -9.51
C VAL A 46 -6.41 -9.27 -7.98
N ARG A 47 -7.56 -8.95 -7.35
CA ARG A 47 -7.72 -8.97 -5.90
C ARG A 47 -7.37 -10.33 -5.27
N ASN A 48 -7.78 -11.43 -5.90
CA ASN A 48 -7.47 -12.79 -5.41
C ASN A 48 -5.97 -13.10 -5.38
N HIS A 49 -5.16 -12.44 -6.22
CA HIS A 49 -3.71 -12.65 -6.26
C HIS A 49 -2.94 -11.83 -5.22
N ILE A 50 -3.54 -10.75 -4.72
CA ILE A 50 -2.95 -9.83 -3.75
C ILE A 50 -3.60 -9.91 -2.37
N GLU A 51 -4.63 -10.73 -2.17
CA GLU A 51 -5.36 -10.81 -0.89
C GLU A 51 -4.48 -11.30 0.28
N ASN A 52 -3.46 -12.09 -0.04
CA ASN A 52 -2.52 -12.62 0.93
C ASN A 52 -1.34 -11.66 1.20
N GLU A 53 -1.18 -10.62 0.39
CA GLU A 53 -0.07 -9.67 0.50
C GLU A 53 -0.37 -8.61 1.57
N THR A 54 0.30 -8.75 2.71
CA THR A 54 0.14 -7.81 3.83
C THR A 54 1.08 -6.61 3.69
N ASP A 55 2.19 -6.80 2.99
CA ASP A 55 3.16 -5.75 2.71
C ASP A 55 2.74 -4.89 1.52
N ALA A 56 2.76 -3.58 1.75
CA ALA A 56 2.34 -2.58 0.77
C ALA A 56 3.16 -2.65 -0.53
N ARG A 57 4.47 -2.84 -0.38
CA ARG A 57 5.40 -2.95 -1.50
C ARG A 57 5.24 -4.23 -2.29
N SER A 58 5.10 -5.37 -1.61
CA SER A 58 4.86 -6.66 -2.28
C SER A 58 3.53 -6.67 -3.03
N LEU A 59 2.50 -6.05 -2.44
CA LEU A 59 1.21 -5.86 -3.08
C LEU A 59 1.34 -4.98 -4.33
N TRP A 60 2.06 -3.86 -4.24
CA TRP A 60 2.29 -2.97 -5.37
C TRP A 60 3.08 -3.60 -6.51
N ASN A 61 4.16 -4.32 -6.18
CA ASN A 61 4.98 -5.03 -7.19
C ASN A 61 4.21 -6.11 -7.95
N LYS A 62 3.09 -6.61 -7.41
CA LYS A 62 2.20 -7.56 -8.11
C LYS A 62 1.12 -6.85 -8.95
N LEU A 63 0.92 -5.55 -8.75
CA LEU A 63 -0.03 -4.72 -9.49
C LEU A 63 0.60 -4.05 -10.71
N GLU A 64 1.91 -3.83 -10.68
CA GLU A 64 2.73 -3.42 -11.84
C GLU A 64 3.01 -4.60 -12.77
#